data_AF-A0A7S3CYS7-F1
#
_entry.id   AF-A0A7S3CYS7-F1
#
_cell.length_a   1.000
_cell.length_b   1.000
_cell.length_c   1.000
_cell.angle_alpha   90.00
_cell.angle_beta   90.00
_cell.angle_gamma   90.00
#
_symmetry.space_group_name_H-M   'P 1'
#
loop_
_entity.id
_entity.type
_entity.pdbx_description
1 polymer ?
#
loop_
_entity_poly.entity_id
_entity_poly.type
_entity_poly.pdbx_seq_one_letter_code
_entity_poly.pdbx_strand_id
1 'polypeptide(L)'
;TPLLPAEKLKALNRGRMGGYKKTVFFYSSPFWLDALPSYFIAVTSGGSKEESVDHHFGVVENYAAMKGVSAIGVVCVGKAAFSASRIEEDRWKEETQAKLERLFVATGCSQPVPQPVRVEVTNWEEDDLFFGAYSSFDSRCADPEQVIADLAQPVGPLHFAGEAYSLLYQGSLHGAVENARE
;
A
#
# COMPACT_ATOMS: atom_id res chain seq x y z
N THR A 1 32.48 -0.28 -16.59
CA THR A 1 31.27 0.43 -16.10
C THR A 1 31.69 1.45 -15.07
N PRO A 2 31.60 2.77 -15.32
CA PRO A 2 31.90 3.77 -14.31
C PRO A 2 30.82 3.77 -13.22
N LEU A 3 31.20 4.18 -12.01
CA LEU A 3 30.25 4.40 -10.91
C LEU A 3 29.37 5.63 -11.19
N LEU A 4 28.18 5.65 -10.59
CA LEU A 4 27.36 6.86 -10.59
C LEU A 4 28.06 7.98 -9.79
N PRO A 5 27.86 9.26 -10.17
CA PRO A 5 28.39 10.39 -9.42
C PRO A 5 27.96 10.37 -7.95
N ALA A 6 28.82 10.89 -7.07
CA ALA A 6 28.58 10.89 -5.62
C ALA A 6 27.27 11.61 -5.24
N GLU A 7 26.93 12.71 -5.91
CA GLU A 7 25.69 13.45 -5.64
C GLU A 7 24.44 12.62 -5.97
N LYS A 8 24.44 11.93 -7.12
CA LYS A 8 23.35 11.01 -7.48
C LYS A 8 23.19 9.86 -6.49
N LEU A 9 24.29 9.27 -6.01
CA LEU A 9 24.25 8.23 -4.98
C LEU A 9 23.71 8.76 -3.64
N LYS A 10 24.09 9.98 -3.24
CA LYS A 10 23.53 10.61 -2.05
C LYS A 10 22.02 10.83 -2.20
N ALA A 11 21.58 11.33 -3.36
CA ALA A 11 20.18 11.58 -3.65
C ALA A 11 19.35 10.28 -3.63
N LEU A 12 19.83 9.20 -4.25
CA LEU A 12 19.20 7.87 -4.18
C LEU A 12 19.03 7.38 -2.75
N ASN A 13 20.02 7.61 -1.88
CA ASN A 13 19.98 7.19 -0.47
C ASN A 13 18.99 8.01 0.40
N ARG A 14 18.49 9.15 -0.09
CA ARG A 14 17.42 9.94 0.55
C ARG A 14 16.02 9.41 0.24
N GLY A 15 15.87 8.70 -0.88
CA GLY A 15 14.64 8.03 -1.25
C GLY A 15 14.32 6.86 -0.32
N ARG A 16 13.03 6.63 -0.12
CA ARG A 16 12.46 5.47 0.56
C ARG A 16 11.29 4.94 -0.23
N MET A 17 11.10 3.62 -0.22
CA MET A 17 9.87 3.03 -0.70
C MET A 17 8.83 3.03 0.42
N GLY A 18 7.64 3.53 0.09
CA GLY A 18 6.45 3.47 0.92
C GLY A 18 5.87 2.05 0.89
N GLY A 19 5.42 1.59 2.06
CA GLY A 19 4.71 0.32 2.18
C GLY A 19 3.22 0.49 1.86
N TYR A 20 2.69 -0.43 1.06
CA TYR A 20 1.27 -0.54 0.74
C TYR A 20 0.93 -2.01 0.45
N LYS A 21 0.20 -2.65 1.37
CA LYS A 21 -0.26 -4.03 1.21
C LYS A 21 -1.77 -4.04 1.06
N LYS A 22 -2.26 -4.73 0.04
CA LYS A 22 -3.70 -4.88 -0.23
C LYS A 22 -4.09 -6.34 -0.22
N THR A 23 -5.15 -6.64 0.51
CA THR A 23 -5.80 -7.96 0.50
C THR A 23 -7.22 -7.79 0.01
N VAL A 24 -7.63 -8.55 -1.01
CA VAL A 24 -8.99 -8.48 -1.56
C VAL A 24 -9.66 -9.83 -1.41
N PHE A 25 -10.76 -9.84 -0.66
CA PHE A 25 -11.61 -11.01 -0.43
C PHE A 25 -12.80 -10.94 -1.37
N PHE A 26 -12.95 -11.94 -2.24
CA PHE A 26 -14.09 -12.07 -3.14
C PHE A 26 -15.09 -13.05 -2.55
N TYR A 27 -16.38 -12.73 -2.64
CA TYR A 27 -17.47 -13.55 -2.11
C TYR A 27 -18.52 -13.82 -3.19
N SER A 28 -19.27 -14.91 -3.08
CA SER A 28 -20.35 -15.24 -4.03
C SER A 28 -21.45 -14.18 -4.12
N SER A 29 -21.70 -13.46 -3.03
CA SER A 29 -22.68 -12.36 -2.96
C SER A 29 -22.29 -11.35 -1.87
N PRO A 30 -22.68 -10.07 -2.01
CA PRO A 30 -22.27 -9.01 -1.08
C PRO A 30 -23.19 -8.96 0.14
N PHE A 31 -23.11 -9.99 1.00
CA PHE A 31 -24.00 -10.22 2.16
C PHE A 31 -23.98 -9.08 3.20
N TRP A 32 -22.99 -8.19 3.14
CA TRP A 32 -22.78 -7.09 4.08
C TRP A 32 -23.45 -5.78 3.70
N LEU A 33 -24.07 -5.63 2.50
CA LEU A 33 -24.51 -4.31 2.01
C LEU A 33 -25.51 -3.60 2.93
N ASP A 34 -26.38 -4.35 3.60
CA ASP A 34 -27.37 -3.77 4.53
C ASP A 34 -26.69 -3.22 5.80
N ALA A 35 -25.59 -3.86 6.25
CA ALA A 35 -24.84 -3.49 7.44
C ALA A 35 -23.72 -2.47 7.15
N LEU A 36 -23.16 -2.51 5.94
CA LEU A 36 -22.02 -1.72 5.49
C LEU A 36 -22.28 -1.10 4.12
N PRO A 37 -23.11 -0.04 4.03
CA PRO A 37 -23.37 0.65 2.77
C PRO A 37 -22.22 1.60 2.38
N SER A 38 -21.35 1.96 3.31
CA SER A 38 -20.24 2.90 3.08
C SER A 38 -19.21 2.35 2.09
N TYR A 39 -18.66 3.23 1.25
CA TYR A 39 -17.55 2.91 0.34
C TYR A 39 -16.27 2.57 1.08
N PHE A 40 -16.00 3.26 2.19
CA PHE A 40 -14.81 3.11 3.00
C PHE A 40 -15.15 3.09 4.47
N ILE A 41 -14.37 2.33 5.23
CA ILE A 41 -14.41 2.31 6.69
C ILE A 41 -12.98 2.48 7.19
N ALA A 42 -12.74 3.57 7.93
CA ALA A 42 -11.50 3.73 8.66
C ALA A 42 -11.56 2.84 9.90
N VAL A 43 -10.61 1.92 10.02
CA VAL A 43 -10.52 1.02 11.18
C VAL A 43 -9.49 1.60 12.13
N THR A 44 -9.96 2.28 13.17
CA THR A 44 -9.10 2.74 14.26
C THR A 44 -8.92 1.61 15.27
N SER A 45 -7.69 1.30 15.66
CA SER A 45 -7.43 0.39 16.79
C SER A 45 -7.95 1.03 18.08
N GLY A 46 -9.15 0.67 18.49
CA GLY A 46 -9.69 0.99 19.80
C GLY A 46 -9.58 -0.21 20.73
N GLY A 47 -8.51 -0.30 21.53
CA GLY A 47 -8.47 -1.25 22.66
C GLY A 47 -7.11 -1.78 23.11
N SER A 48 -6.67 -1.31 24.29
CA SER A 48 -5.61 -1.85 25.17
C SER A 48 -4.15 -1.76 24.69
N LYS A 49 -3.25 -1.42 25.63
CA LYS A 49 -1.78 -1.34 25.44
C LYS A 49 -1.10 -2.69 25.15
N GLU A 50 -1.87 -3.78 25.08
CA GLU A 50 -1.40 -5.16 24.95
C GLU A 50 -1.60 -5.74 23.55
N GLU A 51 -2.27 -5.05 22.62
CA GLU A 51 -2.26 -5.43 21.20
C GLU A 51 -0.89 -5.13 20.59
N SER A 52 -0.08 -6.17 20.49
CA SER A 52 1.32 -6.18 20.15
C SER A 52 1.62 -5.81 18.70
N VAL A 53 1.40 -4.58 18.23
CA VAL A 53 1.80 -4.18 16.85
C VAL A 53 1.02 -4.91 15.73
N ASP A 54 0.31 -6.02 16.01
CA ASP A 54 -1.10 -6.32 15.75
C ASP A 54 -1.70 -5.85 14.41
N HIS A 55 -1.00 -5.98 13.29
CA HIS A 55 -1.53 -5.94 11.90
C HIS A 55 -2.66 -4.92 11.69
N HIS A 56 -2.31 -3.63 11.78
CA HIS A 56 -3.26 -2.55 11.54
C HIS A 56 -3.63 -2.49 10.05
N PHE A 57 -4.92 -2.68 9.75
CA PHE A 57 -5.52 -2.30 8.48
C PHE A 57 -6.07 -0.88 8.62
N GLY A 58 -5.58 0.05 7.81
CA GLY A 58 -5.97 1.46 7.91
C GLY A 58 -7.36 1.73 7.33
N VAL A 59 -7.72 1.01 6.26
CA VAL A 59 -8.98 1.20 5.53
C VAL A 59 -9.53 -0.14 5.04
N VAL A 60 -10.83 -0.31 5.19
CA VAL A 60 -11.62 -1.35 4.51
C VAL A 60 -12.39 -0.71 3.36
N GLU A 61 -12.28 -1.31 2.18
CA GLU A 61 -12.82 -0.83 0.91
C GLU A 61 -13.98 -1.73 0.47
N ASN A 62 -15.17 -1.16 0.34
CA ASN A 62 -16.36 -1.89 -0.11
C ASN A 62 -16.50 -1.84 -1.62
N TYR A 63 -15.98 -2.85 -2.32
CA TYR A 63 -16.07 -2.92 -3.79
C TYR A 63 -17.49 -3.16 -4.28
N ALA A 64 -18.38 -3.70 -3.45
CA ALA A 64 -19.77 -3.89 -3.83
C ALA A 64 -20.47 -2.54 -3.96
N ALA A 65 -20.28 -1.66 -2.97
CA ALA A 65 -20.77 -0.30 -3.04
C ALA A 65 -20.06 0.51 -4.14
N MET A 66 -18.72 0.48 -4.18
CA MET A 66 -17.96 1.34 -5.10
C MET A 66 -18.05 0.92 -6.58
N LYS A 67 -18.09 -0.39 -6.86
CA LYS A 67 -17.87 -0.94 -8.21
C LYS A 67 -18.87 -2.03 -8.60
N GLY A 68 -19.84 -2.37 -7.74
CA GLY A 68 -20.77 -3.48 -7.98
C GLY A 68 -20.12 -4.86 -7.94
N VAL A 69 -18.90 -4.97 -7.42
CA VAL A 69 -18.15 -6.25 -7.33
C VAL A 69 -18.26 -6.78 -5.91
N SER A 70 -18.70 -8.03 -5.74
CA SER A 70 -18.82 -8.70 -4.44
C SER A 70 -17.45 -9.00 -3.82
N ALA A 71 -16.79 -7.95 -3.33
CA ALA A 71 -15.47 -8.02 -2.74
C ALA A 71 -15.25 -6.95 -1.66
N ILE A 72 -14.34 -7.26 -0.75
CA ILE A 72 -13.85 -6.36 0.29
C ILE A 72 -12.34 -6.25 0.17
N GLY A 73 -11.85 -5.02 0.01
CA GLY A 73 -10.43 -4.72 0.10
C GLY A 73 -10.04 -4.33 1.51
N VAL A 74 -8.84 -4.71 1.89
CA VAL A 74 -8.23 -4.34 3.17
C VAL A 74 -6.84 -3.81 2.89
N VAL A 75 -6.56 -2.61 3.38
CA VAL A 75 -5.33 -1.87 3.06
C VAL A 75 -4.49 -1.65 4.32
N CYS A 76 -3.22 -2.05 4.26
CA CYS A 76 -2.17 -1.61 5.17
C CYS A 76 -1.28 -0.58 4.47
N VAL A 77 -0.82 0.42 5.20
CA VAL A 77 0.12 1.43 4.69
C VAL A 77 1.30 1.62 5.63
N GLY A 78 2.40 2.14 5.10
CA GLY A 78 3.58 2.50 5.88
C GLY A 78 4.19 1.30 6.61
N LYS A 79 4.57 1.50 7.88
CA LYS A 79 5.22 0.45 8.69
C LYS A 79 4.35 -0.80 8.85
N ALA A 80 3.02 -0.64 8.89
CA ALA A 80 2.11 -1.78 9.02
C ALA A 80 2.17 -2.69 7.78
N ALA A 81 2.32 -2.11 6.58
CA ALA A 81 2.48 -2.88 5.35
C ALA A 81 3.81 -3.66 5.34
N PHE A 82 4.92 -3.04 5.76
CA PHE A 82 6.21 -3.74 5.91
C PHE A 82 6.16 -4.85 6.96
N SER A 83 5.56 -4.62 8.12
CA SER A 83 5.37 -5.68 9.11
C SER A 83 4.51 -6.82 8.57
N ALA A 84 3.46 -6.49 7.83
CA ALA A 84 2.57 -7.46 7.20
C ALA A 84 3.24 -8.27 6.09
N SER A 85 4.15 -7.66 5.34
CA SER A 85 4.82 -8.30 4.21
C SER A 85 5.70 -9.50 4.58
N ARG A 86 6.11 -9.57 5.86
CA ARG A 86 6.98 -10.61 6.43
C ARG A 86 6.21 -11.78 7.03
N ILE A 87 4.89 -11.73 7.00
CA ILE A 87 4.02 -12.80 7.48
C ILE A 87 3.76 -13.73 6.30
N GLU A 88 3.78 -15.02 6.58
CA GLU A 88 3.39 -16.04 5.61
C GLU A 88 1.96 -15.75 5.10
N GLU A 89 1.75 -15.91 3.80
CA GLU A 89 0.56 -15.41 3.11
C GLU A 89 -0.74 -16.06 3.60
N ASP A 90 -0.75 -17.37 3.84
CA ASP A 90 -1.94 -18.07 4.31
C ASP A 90 -2.29 -17.67 5.73
N ARG A 91 -1.31 -17.59 6.64
CA ARG A 91 -1.50 -17.02 7.98
C ARG A 91 -2.05 -15.58 7.91
N TRP A 92 -1.52 -14.76 7.01
CA TRP A 92 -1.99 -13.40 6.81
C TRP A 92 -3.46 -13.36 6.36
N LYS A 93 -3.86 -14.19 5.40
CA LYS A 93 -5.25 -14.29 4.94
C LYS A 93 -6.18 -14.69 6.08
N GLU A 94 -5.81 -15.70 6.86
CA GLU A 94 -6.59 -16.18 8.01
C GLU A 94 -6.79 -15.08 9.07
N GLU A 95 -5.71 -14.43 9.50
CA GLU A 95 -5.78 -13.36 10.51
C GLU A 95 -6.56 -12.14 10.01
N THR A 96 -6.40 -11.78 8.73
CA THR A 96 -7.15 -10.69 8.10
C THR A 96 -8.64 -11.02 8.01
N GLN A 97 -8.98 -12.24 7.60
CA GLN A 97 -10.36 -12.70 7.52
C GLN A 97 -11.03 -12.68 8.90
N ALA A 98 -10.36 -13.19 9.94
CA ALA A 98 -10.89 -13.17 11.30
C ALA A 98 -11.16 -11.73 11.80
N LYS A 99 -10.31 -10.76 11.42
CA LYS A 99 -10.54 -9.35 11.73
C LYS A 99 -11.71 -8.75 10.95
N LEU A 100 -11.85 -9.10 9.67
CA LEU A 100 -13.01 -8.70 8.86
C LEU A 100 -14.32 -9.27 9.41
N GLU A 101 -14.32 -10.53 9.86
CA GLU A 101 -15.48 -11.16 10.48
C GLU A 101 -15.95 -10.39 11.72
N ARG A 102 -15.02 -9.99 12.60
CA ARG A 102 -15.32 -9.14 13.76
C ARG A 102 -15.89 -7.78 13.34
N LEU A 103 -15.36 -7.17 12.28
CA LEU A 103 -15.87 -5.90 11.76
C LEU A 103 -17.31 -6.04 11.23
N PHE A 104 -17.61 -7.10 10.47
CA PHE A 104 -18.96 -7.37 9.99
C PHE A 104 -19.95 -7.53 11.14
N VAL A 105 -19.58 -8.29 12.18
CA VAL A 105 -20.43 -8.44 13.38
C VAL A 105 -20.63 -7.10 14.08
N ALA A 106 -19.56 -6.33 14.29
CA ALA A 106 -19.62 -5.03 14.94
C ALA A 106 -20.47 -3.99 14.18
N THR A 107 -20.63 -4.17 12.87
CA THR A 107 -21.40 -3.28 11.99
C THR A 107 -22.85 -3.74 11.79
N GLY A 108 -23.27 -4.80 12.49
CA GLY A 108 -24.64 -5.27 12.48
C GLY A 108 -24.95 -6.30 11.38
N CYS A 109 -23.94 -6.89 10.75
CA CYS A 109 -24.14 -8.01 9.84
C CYS A 109 -24.69 -9.20 10.63
N SER A 110 -25.95 -9.56 10.36
CA SER A 110 -26.70 -10.57 11.11
C SER A 110 -26.52 -11.99 10.58
N GLN A 111 -25.94 -12.14 9.38
CA GLN A 111 -25.65 -13.44 8.76
C GLN A 111 -24.24 -13.90 9.10
N PRO A 112 -24.00 -15.23 9.22
CA PRO A 112 -22.65 -15.78 9.27
C PRO A 112 -21.84 -15.32 8.06
N VAL A 113 -20.60 -14.89 8.30
CA VAL A 113 -19.69 -14.49 7.22
C VAL A 113 -19.30 -15.74 6.43
N PRO A 114 -19.68 -15.88 5.14
CA PRO A 114 -19.27 -16.99 4.31
C PRO A 114 -17.76 -16.97 4.06
N GLN A 115 -17.21 -18.13 3.69
CA GLN A 115 -15.84 -18.20 3.20
C GLN A 115 -15.68 -17.44 1.88
N PRO A 116 -14.56 -16.74 1.67
CA PRO A 116 -14.28 -16.11 0.39
C PRO A 116 -14.09 -17.17 -0.71
N VAL A 117 -14.56 -16.89 -1.92
CA VAL A 117 -14.34 -17.75 -3.09
C VAL A 117 -12.92 -17.61 -3.65
N ARG A 118 -12.29 -16.47 -3.38
CA ARG A 118 -10.93 -16.14 -3.80
C ARG A 118 -10.39 -15.04 -2.90
N VAL A 119 -9.10 -15.12 -2.57
CA VAL A 119 -8.39 -14.06 -1.86
C VAL A 119 -7.14 -13.72 -2.63
N GLU A 120 -6.90 -12.43 -2.88
CA GLU A 120 -5.69 -11.93 -3.53
C GLU A 120 -4.93 -11.01 -2.58
N VAL A 121 -3.61 -11.17 -2.52
CA VAL A 121 -2.74 -10.40 -1.64
C VAL A 121 -1.61 -9.80 -2.48
N THR A 122 -1.32 -8.52 -2.30
CA THR A 122 -0.09 -7.92 -2.85
C THR A 122 1.07 -8.08 -1.86
N ASN A 123 2.31 -8.12 -2.34
CA ASN A 123 3.49 -8.09 -1.46
C ASN A 123 4.65 -7.29 -2.08
N TRP A 124 4.40 -6.01 -2.36
CA TRP A 124 5.36 -5.14 -3.05
C TRP A 124 6.67 -4.96 -2.28
N GLU A 125 6.60 -5.01 -0.95
CA GLU A 125 7.72 -4.77 -0.04
C GLU A 125 8.82 -5.84 -0.14
N GLU A 126 8.44 -7.08 -0.46
CA GLU A 126 9.36 -8.23 -0.59
C GLU A 126 9.57 -8.65 -2.05
N ASP A 127 9.03 -7.87 -3.02
CA ASP A 127 9.28 -8.10 -4.44
C ASP A 127 10.64 -7.48 -4.85
N ASP A 128 11.56 -8.32 -5.34
CA ASP A 128 12.93 -7.96 -5.73
C ASP A 128 13.02 -6.92 -6.87
N LEU A 129 11.91 -6.62 -7.56
CA LEU A 129 11.86 -5.59 -8.59
C LEU A 129 11.30 -4.25 -8.09
N PHE A 130 10.59 -4.24 -6.96
CA PHE A 130 9.88 -3.05 -6.48
C PHE A 130 10.34 -2.58 -5.09
N PHE A 131 10.65 -3.48 -4.16
CA PHE A 131 11.06 -3.19 -2.78
C PHE A 131 10.10 -2.26 -2.00
N GLY A 132 8.85 -2.19 -2.43
CA GLY A 132 7.77 -1.35 -1.90
C GLY A 132 6.91 -0.75 -3.02
N ALA A 133 5.92 0.06 -2.67
CA ALA A 133 4.85 0.42 -3.59
C ALA A 133 5.08 1.73 -4.37
N TYR A 134 5.66 2.74 -3.71
CA TYR A 134 5.89 4.07 -4.29
C TYR A 134 7.02 4.78 -3.57
N SER A 135 7.73 5.69 -4.24
CA SER A 135 8.78 6.47 -3.61
C SER A 135 8.23 7.55 -2.67
N SER A 136 9.03 7.89 -1.67
CA SER A 136 8.81 8.99 -0.75
C SER A 136 10.14 9.49 -0.22
N PHE A 137 10.17 10.74 0.22
CA PHE A 137 11.32 11.27 0.97
C PHE A 137 11.19 11.00 2.46
N ASP A 138 12.32 10.69 3.10
CA ASP A 138 12.33 10.64 4.56
C ASP A 138 12.16 12.05 5.16
N SER A 139 11.67 12.11 6.40
CA SER A 139 11.41 13.39 7.10
C SER A 139 12.67 14.24 7.36
N ARG A 140 13.86 13.73 7.06
CA ARG A 140 15.15 14.43 7.19
C ARG A 140 15.61 15.01 5.84
N CYS A 141 14.83 14.84 4.77
CA CYS A 141 15.08 15.48 3.48
C CYS A 141 14.77 16.98 3.57
N ALA A 142 15.80 17.77 3.86
CA ALA A 142 15.67 19.22 4.03
C ALA A 142 15.42 19.96 2.70
N ASP A 143 15.86 19.40 1.58
CA ASP A 143 15.76 20.02 0.25
C ASP A 143 15.35 18.96 -0.80
N PRO A 144 14.04 18.68 -0.93
CA PRO A 144 13.52 17.72 -1.91
C PRO A 144 13.76 18.16 -3.36
N GLU A 145 13.80 19.47 -3.62
CA GLU A 145 14.01 20.01 -4.97
C GLU A 145 15.41 19.67 -5.47
N GLN A 146 16.43 19.94 -4.64
CA GLN A 146 17.81 19.59 -4.98
C GLN A 146 18.00 18.08 -5.11
N VAL A 147 17.35 17.28 -4.24
CA VAL A 147 17.43 15.81 -4.33
C VAL A 147 16.83 15.31 -5.65
N ILE A 148 15.67 15.81 -6.06
CA ILE A 148 15.08 15.47 -7.37
C ILE A 148 15.96 15.95 -8.52
N ALA A 149 16.53 17.15 -8.44
CA ALA A 149 17.42 17.68 -9.47
C ALA A 149 18.65 16.78 -9.65
N ASP A 150 19.27 16.32 -8.56
CA ASP A 150 20.41 15.40 -8.55
C ASP A 150 20.03 13.99 -9.07
N LEU A 151 18.83 13.52 -8.72
CA LEU A 151 18.27 12.27 -9.25
C LEU A 151 18.06 12.36 -10.76
N ALA A 152 17.50 13.45 -11.27
CA ALA A 152 17.17 13.62 -12.68
C ALA A 152 18.39 13.85 -13.58
N GLN A 153 19.54 14.27 -13.04
CA GLN A 153 20.74 14.53 -13.86
C GLN A 153 21.17 13.30 -14.68
N PRO A 154 21.32 13.40 -16.01
CA PRO A 154 21.81 12.30 -16.82
C PRO A 154 23.29 12.01 -16.52
N VAL A 155 23.74 10.78 -16.77
CA VAL A 155 25.14 10.35 -16.63
C VAL A 155 25.65 9.84 -17.97
N GLY A 156 26.23 10.73 -18.77
CA GLY A 156 26.61 10.42 -20.14
C GLY A 156 25.36 10.04 -20.97
N PRO A 157 25.29 8.83 -21.57
CA PRO A 157 24.10 8.38 -22.30
C PRO A 157 23.00 7.78 -21.40
N LEU A 158 23.20 7.72 -20.08
CA LEU A 158 22.23 7.15 -19.14
C LEU A 158 21.25 8.22 -18.67
N HIS A 159 19.98 8.02 -19.00
CA HIS A 159 18.85 8.84 -18.55
C HIS A 159 18.04 8.09 -17.49
N PHE A 160 17.37 8.84 -16.61
CA PHE A 160 16.61 8.31 -15.49
C PHE A 160 15.22 8.93 -15.50
N ALA A 161 14.20 8.11 -15.33
CA ALA A 161 12.82 8.56 -15.30
C ALA A 161 11.99 7.68 -14.37
N GLY A 162 10.79 8.16 -14.04
CA GLY A 162 9.81 7.46 -13.21
C GLY A 162 9.20 8.38 -12.16
N GLU A 163 8.25 7.87 -11.38
CA GLU A 163 7.55 8.69 -10.40
C GLU A 163 8.48 9.32 -9.37
N ALA A 164 9.57 8.63 -9.01
CA ALA A 164 10.55 9.10 -8.03
C ALA A 164 11.38 10.31 -8.50
N TYR A 165 11.28 10.67 -9.78
CA TYR A 165 11.94 11.81 -10.40
C TYR A 165 10.98 12.99 -10.62
N SER A 166 9.71 12.84 -10.27
CA SER A 166 8.72 13.93 -10.28
C SER A 166 8.57 14.52 -8.89
N LEU A 167 8.99 15.78 -8.71
CA LEU A 167 8.81 16.48 -7.44
C LEU A 167 7.32 16.70 -7.10
N LEU A 168 6.52 17.09 -8.10
CA LEU A 168 5.11 17.48 -7.89
C LEU A 168 4.17 16.29 -7.77
N TYR A 169 4.50 15.18 -8.43
CA TYR A 169 3.61 14.04 -8.61
C TYR A 169 4.24 12.72 -8.14
N GLN A 170 5.14 12.80 -7.16
CA GLN A 170 5.79 11.64 -6.54
C GLN A 170 4.75 10.61 -6.09
N GLY A 171 5.08 9.33 -6.27
CA GLY A 171 4.28 8.19 -5.87
C GLY A 171 3.04 7.94 -6.74
N SER A 172 2.98 8.52 -7.93
CA SER A 172 1.82 8.42 -8.81
C SER A 172 2.16 7.92 -10.21
N LEU A 173 1.18 7.29 -10.86
CA LEU A 173 1.29 6.87 -12.26
C LEU A 173 1.43 8.07 -13.21
N HIS A 174 0.69 9.15 -12.97
CA HIS A 174 0.76 10.34 -13.83
C HIS A 174 2.13 11.01 -13.74
N GLY A 175 2.71 11.11 -12.53
CA GLY A 175 4.08 11.58 -12.35
C GLY A 175 5.12 10.76 -13.11
N ALA A 176 4.99 9.44 -13.13
CA ALA A 176 5.85 8.58 -13.94
C ALA A 176 5.71 8.85 -15.45
N VAL A 177 4.47 8.98 -15.94
CA VAL A 177 4.20 9.21 -17.37
C VAL A 177 4.68 10.58 -17.82
N GLU A 178 4.44 11.62 -17.01
CA GLU A 178 4.86 12.99 -17.32
C GLU A 178 6.38 13.12 -17.31
N ASN A 179 7.04 12.62 -16.26
CA ASN A 179 8.50 12.69 -16.18
C ASN A 179 9.20 11.90 -17.28
N ALA A 180 8.62 10.79 -17.75
CA ALA A 180 9.19 10.02 -18.86
C ALA A 180 9.12 10.72 -20.24
N ARG A 181 8.37 11.83 -20.35
CA ARG A 181 8.24 12.60 -21.59
C ARG A 181 9.18 13.80 -21.66
N GLU A 182 9.80 14.16 -20.54
CA GLU A 182 10.79 15.24 -20.42
C GLU A 182 12.19 14.76 -20.83
#